data_AF-R7ZPQ5-F1
#
_entry.id   AF-R7ZPQ5-F1
#
_cell.length_a   1.000
_cell.length_b   1.000
_cell.length_c   1.000
_cell.angle_alpha   90.00
_cell.angle_beta   90.00
_cell.angle_gamma   90.00
#
_symmetry.space_group_name_H-M   'P 1'
#
loop_
_entity.id
_entity.type
_entity.pdbx_description
1 polymer ?
#
loop_
_entity_poly.entity_id
_entity_poly.type
_entity_poly.pdbx_seq_one_letter_code
_entity_poly.pdbx_strand_id
1 'polypeptide(L)'
;MGFVPIFITLGAFVGMFSLLVSHNMGLRRKRYMAAVEELQNQLQVSSPKISSEGDGLRVLEGEFQRQRAAKKVSELEIAKIERLFQEAKLGRHAYRTLIRTKPYAFVAKLFGHRPI
;
A
#
# COMPACT_ATOMS: atom_id res chain seq x y z
N MET A 1 -13.06 13.79 44.12
CA MET A 1 -13.42 12.72 43.17
C MET A 1 -13.53 13.23 41.73
N GLY A 2 -12.48 13.89 41.19
CA GLY A 2 -12.49 14.49 39.84
C GLY A 2 -11.56 13.82 38.82
N PHE A 3 -10.89 12.72 39.21
CA PHE A 3 -9.83 12.10 38.42
C PHE A 3 -10.35 11.00 37.46
N VAL A 4 -11.48 10.36 37.81
CA VAL A 4 -12.15 9.34 37.00
C VAL A 4 -12.56 9.83 35.58
N PRO A 5 -13.18 11.01 35.40
CA PRO A 5 -13.57 11.47 34.06
C PRO A 5 -12.38 11.73 33.12
N ILE A 6 -11.21 12.08 33.65
CA ILE A 6 -9.99 12.35 32.86
C ILE A 6 -9.47 11.07 32.22
N PHE A 7 -9.50 9.95 32.95
CA PHE A 7 -9.06 8.67 32.39
C PHE A 7 -10.01 8.13 31.32
N ILE A 8 -11.31 8.38 31.47
CA ILE A 8 -12.31 7.95 30.48
C ILE A 8 -12.14 8.72 29.17
N THR A 9 -11.99 10.04 29.23
CA THR A 9 -11.79 10.87 28.02
C THR A 9 -10.45 10.57 27.35
N LEU A 10 -9.38 10.37 28.13
CA LEU A 10 -8.07 9.98 27.61
C LEU A 10 -8.11 8.59 26.94
N GLY A 11 -8.76 7.61 27.58
CA GLY A 11 -8.94 6.28 27.02
C GLY A 11 -9.74 6.30 25.71
N ALA A 12 -10.82 7.07 25.66
CA ALA A 12 -11.61 7.27 24.45
C ALA A 12 -10.78 7.90 23.31
N PHE A 13 -9.96 8.91 23.63
CA PHE A 13 -9.06 9.53 22.66
C PHE A 13 -8.03 8.54 22.10
N VAL A 14 -7.36 7.76 22.96
CA VAL A 14 -6.38 6.75 22.53
C VAL A 14 -7.04 5.66 21.68
N GLY A 15 -8.25 5.23 22.04
CA GLY A 15 -9.04 4.28 21.25
C GLY A 15 -9.39 4.83 19.86
N MET A 16 -9.91 6.05 19.80
CA MET A 16 -10.27 6.71 18.54
C MET A 16 -9.05 6.92 17.64
N PHE A 17 -7.92 7.34 18.22
CA PHE A 17 -6.66 7.47 17.51
C PHE A 17 -6.21 6.14 16.89
N SER A 18 -6.29 5.05 17.66
CA SER A 18 -5.88 3.72 17.21
C SER A 18 -6.74 3.21 16.05
N LEU A 19 -8.06 3.40 16.12
CA LEU A 19 -8.98 3.05 15.03
C LEU A 19 -8.72 3.86 13.77
N LEU A 20 -8.50 5.18 13.91
CA LEU A 20 -8.21 6.06 12.78
C LEU A 20 -6.93 5.64 12.05
N VAL A 21 -5.88 5.31 12.81
CA VAL A 21 -4.62 4.83 12.25
C VAL A 21 -4.81 3.50 11.52
N SER A 22 -5.49 2.54 12.13
CA SER A 22 -5.79 1.23 11.52
C SER A 22 -6.56 1.39 10.20
N HIS A 23 -7.60 2.24 10.22
CA HIS A 23 -8.38 2.55 9.02
C HIS A 23 -7.51 3.21 7.93
N ASN A 24 -6.66 4.18 8.28
CA ASN A 24 -5.77 4.86 7.33
C ASN A 24 -4.75 3.88 6.71
N MET A 25 -4.16 3.00 7.52
CA MET A 25 -3.24 1.96 7.05
C MET A 25 -3.94 0.98 6.11
N GLY A 26 -5.16 0.54 6.46
CA GLY A 26 -5.99 -0.31 5.62
C GLY A 26 -6.28 0.33 4.26
N LEU A 27 -6.67 1.60 4.24
CA LEU A 27 -6.92 2.35 3.00
C LEU A 27 -5.68 2.45 2.12
N ARG A 28 -4.51 2.77 2.69
CA ARG A 28 -3.26 2.87 1.94
C ARG A 28 -2.82 1.54 1.35
N ARG A 29 -2.99 0.45 2.10
CA ARG A 29 -2.75 -0.91 1.60
C ARG A 29 -3.70 -1.25 0.43
N LYS A 30 -4.99 -0.94 0.56
CA LYS A 30 -5.97 -1.16 -0.51
C LYS A 30 -5.63 -0.37 -1.77
N ARG A 31 -5.26 0.91 -1.64
CA ARG A 31 -4.84 1.75 -2.79
C ARG A 31 -3.61 1.16 -3.49
N TYR A 32 -2.62 0.70 -2.73
CA TYR A 32 -1.46 0.03 -3.32
C TYR A 32 -1.86 -1.25 -4.07
N MET A 33 -2.68 -2.10 -3.47
CA MET A 33 -3.15 -3.34 -4.12
C MET A 33 -3.96 -3.05 -5.39
N ALA A 34 -4.82 -2.03 -5.37
CA ALA A 34 -5.59 -1.61 -6.53
C ALA A 34 -4.69 -1.11 -7.68
N ALA A 35 -3.67 -0.29 -7.39
CA ALA A 35 -2.70 0.16 -8.40
C ALA A 35 -1.91 -1.01 -9.01
N VAL A 36 -1.58 -2.01 -8.18
CA VAL A 36 -0.89 -3.24 -8.61
C VAL A 36 -1.82 -4.11 -9.49
N GLU A 37 -3.08 -4.24 -9.11
CA GLU A 37 -4.10 -4.96 -9.88
C GLU A 37 -4.36 -4.28 -11.23
N GLU A 38 -4.43 -2.95 -11.26
CA GLU A 38 -4.54 -2.17 -12.49
C GLU A 38 -3.32 -2.38 -13.41
N LEU A 39 -2.11 -2.41 -12.86
CA LEU A 39 -0.89 -2.76 -13.60
C LEU A 39 -0.93 -4.19 -14.16
N GLN A 40 -1.42 -5.16 -13.38
CA GLN A 40 -1.61 -6.54 -13.85
C GLN A 40 -2.59 -6.61 -15.02
N ASN A 41 -3.70 -5.89 -14.92
CA ASN A 41 -4.74 -5.84 -15.96
C ASN A 41 -4.20 -5.19 -17.25
N GLN A 42 -3.47 -4.07 -17.15
CA GLN A 42 -2.89 -3.41 -18.31
C GLN A 42 -1.82 -4.26 -19.00
N LEU A 43 -1.01 -5.00 -18.22
CA LEU A 43 0.02 -5.88 -18.77
C LEU A 43 -0.51 -7.27 -19.17
N GLN A 44 -1.81 -7.55 -18.96
CA GLN A 44 -2.44 -8.87 -19.22
C GLN A 44 -1.68 -10.04 -18.57
N VAL A 45 -1.02 -9.81 -17.44
CA VAL A 45 -0.20 -10.82 -16.77
C VAL A 45 -1.12 -11.70 -15.91
N SER A 46 -1.48 -12.87 -16.42
CA SER A 46 -2.08 -13.96 -15.60
C SER A 46 -1.00 -14.59 -14.73
N SER A 47 -0.50 -13.87 -13.72
CA SER A 47 0.36 -14.47 -12.70
C SER A 47 -0.40 -14.59 -11.39
N PRO A 48 -0.45 -15.79 -10.79
CA PRO A 48 -1.21 -16.03 -9.58
C PRO A 48 -0.49 -15.38 -8.41
N LYS A 49 -1.19 -14.51 -7.69
CA LYS A 49 -0.74 -13.88 -6.44
C LYS A 49 0.58 -13.13 -6.60
N ILE A 50 0.49 -11.82 -6.84
CA ILE A 50 1.45 -10.90 -6.24
C ILE A 50 1.30 -11.08 -4.73
N SER A 51 2.09 -12.02 -4.20
CA SER A 51 2.21 -12.25 -2.77
C SER A 51 2.60 -10.92 -2.15
N SER A 52 2.02 -10.66 -0.98
CA SER A 52 2.20 -9.45 -0.17
C SER A 52 3.66 -9.19 0.25
N GLU A 53 4.63 -9.89 -0.34
CA GLU A 53 6.06 -9.85 -0.09
C GLU A 53 6.76 -9.26 -1.30
N GLY A 54 6.76 -7.93 -1.40
CA GLY A 54 7.77 -7.10 -2.04
C GLY A 54 8.20 -7.25 -3.51
N ASP A 55 7.98 -8.38 -4.18
CA ASP A 55 8.56 -8.70 -5.49
C ASP A 55 7.56 -8.59 -6.64
N GLY A 56 6.25 -8.52 -6.36
CA GLY A 56 5.25 -8.42 -7.44
C GLY A 56 5.44 -7.20 -8.35
N LEU A 57 5.88 -6.06 -7.80
CA LEU A 57 6.14 -4.86 -8.60
C LEU A 57 7.36 -5.03 -9.52
N ARG A 58 8.39 -5.78 -9.08
CA ARG A 58 9.58 -6.08 -9.90
C ARG A 58 9.24 -7.05 -11.03
N VAL A 59 8.38 -8.03 -10.76
CA VAL A 59 7.90 -8.96 -11.78
C VAL A 59 7.11 -8.21 -12.85
N LEU A 60 6.20 -7.30 -12.45
CA LEU A 60 5.46 -6.43 -13.36
C LEU A 60 6.39 -5.54 -14.19
N GLU A 61 7.43 -4.97 -13.58
CA GLU A 61 8.41 -4.12 -14.29
C GLU A 61 9.18 -4.92 -15.35
N GLY A 62 9.57 -6.16 -15.04
CA GLY A 62 10.18 -7.07 -16.00
C GLY A 62 9.26 -7.41 -17.18
N GLU A 63 7.98 -7.70 -16.91
CA GLU A 63 6.98 -7.95 -17.96
C GLU A 63 6.75 -6.72 -18.84
N PHE A 64 6.66 -5.53 -18.25
CA PHE A 64 6.55 -4.29 -19.01
C PHE A 64 7.75 -4.07 -19.94
N GLN A 65 8.98 -4.28 -19.46
CA GLN A 65 10.18 -4.17 -20.30
C GLN A 65 10.16 -5.19 -21.45
N ARG A 66 9.69 -6.42 -21.21
CA ARG A 66 9.53 -7.44 -22.27
C ARG A 66 8.52 -7.01 -23.33
N GLN A 67 7.36 -6.51 -22.93
CA GLN A 67 6.32 -6.06 -23.87
C GLN A 67 6.74 -4.81 -24.65
N ARG A 68 7.45 -3.89 -24.00
CA ARG A 68 8.07 -2.72 -24.65
C ARG A 68 9.12 -3.12 -25.67
N ALA A 69 10.02 -4.05 -25.34
CA ALA A 69 11.02 -4.57 -26.28
C ALA A 69 10.37 -5.28 -27.48
N ALA A 70 9.25 -5.97 -27.25
CA ALA A 70 8.45 -6.61 -28.29
C ALA A 70 7.58 -5.65 -29.12
N LYS A 71 7.63 -4.33 -28.88
CA LYS A 71 6.77 -3.29 -29.49
C LYS A 71 5.26 -3.61 -29.40
N LYS A 72 4.85 -4.34 -28.35
CA LYS A 72 3.45 -4.70 -28.11
C LYS A 72 2.66 -3.60 -27.39
N VAL A 73 3.35 -2.55 -26.95
CA VAL A 73 2.78 -1.45 -26.17
C VAL A 73 2.98 -0.15 -26.94
N SER A 74 1.92 0.63 -27.10
CA SER A 74 2.01 1.95 -27.73
C SER A 74 2.70 2.98 -26.82
N GLU A 75 3.21 4.06 -27.39
CA GLU A 75 3.87 5.14 -26.64
C GLU A 75 2.93 5.82 -25.63
N LEU A 76 1.63 5.91 -25.96
CA LEU A 76 0.59 6.41 -25.06
C LEU A 76 0.33 5.47 -23.87
N GLU A 77 0.40 4.15 -24.10
CA GLU A 77 0.25 3.15 -23.03
C GLU A 77 1.49 3.08 -22.15
N ILE A 78 2.69 3.26 -22.71
CA ILE A 78 3.95 3.38 -21.96
C ILE A 78 3.86 4.49 -20.92
N ALA A 79 3.41 5.68 -21.31
CA ALA A 79 3.28 6.80 -20.37
C ALA A 79 2.26 6.54 -19.25
N LYS A 80 1.16 5.83 -19.56
CA LYS A 80 0.15 5.45 -18.55
C LYS A 80 0.70 4.41 -17.58
N ILE A 81 1.35 3.37 -18.09
CA ILE A 81 1.94 2.31 -17.28
C ILE A 81 3.06 2.86 -16.38
N GLU A 82 3.91 3.75 -16.89
CA GLU A 82 4.96 4.41 -16.10
C GLU A 82 4.38 5.25 -14.95
N ARG A 83 3.28 5.97 -15.17
CA ARG A 83 2.58 6.70 -14.09
C ARG A 83 2.05 5.75 -13.02
N LEU A 84 1.42 4.66 -13.42
CA LEU A 84 0.92 3.64 -12.48
C LEU A 84 2.06 3.00 -11.66
N PHE A 85 3.22 2.75 -12.27
CA PHE A 85 4.41 2.30 -11.55
C PHE A 85 4.89 3.31 -10.52
N GLN A 86 4.92 4.60 -10.86
CA GLN A 86 5.29 5.66 -9.92
C GLN A 86 4.32 5.73 -8.74
N GLU A 87 3.01 5.67 -9.01
CA GLU A 87 1.98 5.66 -7.97
C GLU A 87 2.09 4.44 -7.05
N ALA A 88 2.28 3.25 -7.62
CA ALA A 88 2.47 2.03 -6.85
C ALA A 88 3.75 2.09 -6.00
N LYS A 89 4.84 2.63 -6.52
CA LYS A 89 6.11 2.80 -5.79
C LYS A 89 5.98 3.80 -4.64
N LEU A 90 5.31 4.93 -4.88
CA LEU A 90 5.00 5.92 -3.84
C LEU A 90 4.08 5.33 -2.76
N GLY A 91 3.04 4.59 -3.17
CA GLY A 91 2.12 3.91 -2.26
C GLY A 91 2.83 2.91 -1.36
N ARG A 92 3.71 2.08 -1.93
CA ARG A 92 4.55 1.13 -1.19
C ARG A 92 5.47 1.83 -0.19
N HIS A 93 6.18 2.87 -0.64
CA HIS A 93 7.08 3.63 0.22
C HIS A 93 6.32 4.27 1.38
N ALA A 94 5.20 4.94 1.10
CA ALA A 94 4.38 5.56 2.12
C ALA A 94 3.86 4.54 3.15
N TYR A 95 3.40 3.37 2.71
CA TYR A 95 2.95 2.30 3.61
C TYR A 95 4.07 1.76 4.50
N ARG A 96 5.26 1.49 3.91
CA ARG A 96 6.44 1.04 4.67
C ARG A 96 6.86 2.06 5.73
N THR A 97 6.88 3.33 5.38
CA THR A 97 7.23 4.40 6.33
C THR A 97 6.22 4.46 7.46
N LEU A 98 4.92 4.40 7.17
CA LEU A 98 3.85 4.39 8.18
C LEU A 98 3.95 3.21 9.17
N ILE A 99 4.31 2.02 8.70
CA ILE A 99 4.51 0.86 9.58
C ILE A 99 5.71 1.05 10.52
N ARG A 100 6.73 1.80 10.10
CA ARG A 100 7.98 1.97 10.86
C ARG A 100 7.94 3.18 11.80
N THR A 101 7.19 4.22 11.46
CA THR A 101 7.14 5.48 12.22
C THR A 101 6.31 5.34 13.49
N LYS A 102 6.82 5.75 14.65
CA LYS A 102 6.01 5.88 15.89
C LYS A 102 5.12 7.14 15.79
N PRO A 103 3.89 7.16 16.33
CA PRO A 103 3.21 6.10 17.10
C PRO A 103 2.51 5.04 16.23
N TYR A 104 2.48 5.22 14.91
CA TYR A 104 1.81 4.33 13.96
C TYR A 104 2.28 2.88 14.02
N ALA A 105 3.58 2.66 14.25
CA ALA A 105 4.18 1.35 14.41
C ALA A 105 3.59 0.53 15.58
N PHE A 106 3.14 1.21 16.64
CA PHE A 106 2.48 0.54 17.77
C PHE A 106 1.11 0.01 17.35
N VAL A 107 0.30 0.86 16.70
CA VAL A 107 -1.00 0.47 16.18
C VAL A 107 -0.86 -0.61 15.10
N ALA A 108 0.14 -0.50 14.23
CA ALA A 108 0.44 -1.51 13.21
C ALA A 108 0.65 -2.90 13.83
N LYS A 109 1.43 -2.99 14.92
CA LYS A 109 1.65 -4.24 15.65
C LYS A 109 0.37 -4.73 16.33
N LEU A 110 -0.39 -3.83 16.94
CA LEU A 110 -1.64 -4.17 17.63
C LEU A 110 -2.71 -4.75 16.68
N PHE A 111 -2.79 -4.22 15.46
CA PHE A 111 -3.77 -4.64 14.44
C PHE A 111 -3.21 -5.63 13.40
N GLY A 112 -1.99 -6.15 13.60
CA GLY A 112 -1.41 -7.19 12.74
C GLY A 112 -1.00 -6.72 11.33
N HIS A 113 -0.77 -5.43 11.12
CA HIS A 113 -0.24 -4.91 9.85
C HIS A 113 1.21 -5.36 9.64
N ARG A 114 1.49 -5.98 8.49
CA ARG A 114 2.83 -6.47 8.10
C ARG A 114 3.41 -5.62 6.97
N PRO A 115 4.74 -5.43 6.93
CA PRO A 115 5.40 -4.75 5.82
C PRO A 115 5.18 -5.51 4.50
N ILE A 116 5.02 -4.74 3.42
CA ILE A 116 4.88 -5.21 2.03
C ILE A 116 6.18 -4.95 1.28
#